data_AF-A0AAN5CKU0-F1
#
_entry.id   AF-A0AAN5CKU0-F1
#
_cell.length_a   1.000
_cell.length_b   1.000
_cell.length_c   1.000
_cell.angle_alpha   90.00
_cell.angle_beta   90.00
_cell.angle_gamma   90.00
#
_symmetry.space_group_name_H-M   'P 1'
#
loop_
_entity.id
_entity.type
_entity.pdbx_description
1 polymer ?
#
loop_
_entity_poly.entity_id
_entity_poly.type
_entity_poly.pdbx_seq_one_letter_code
_entity_poly.pdbx_strand_id
1 'polypeptide(L)' 'MSAKTREMHQYLIKVLSIHAVLPSFLIFGFILMFLQMTNYYHSVQVETLEYTIVVFPAVVNTVLTLYYVEPYR' A
#
# COMPACT_ATOMS: atom_id res chain seq x y z
N MET A 1 -29.96 8.58 4.62
CA MET A 1 -28.70 9.26 4.23
C MET A 1 -29.04 10.38 3.27
N SER A 2 -28.48 11.58 3.44
CA SER A 2 -28.61 12.64 2.43
C SER A 2 -27.80 12.27 1.18
N ALA A 3 -28.09 12.90 0.04
CA ALA A 3 -27.35 12.69 -1.20
C ALA A 3 -25.83 12.89 -0.98
N LYS A 4 -25.46 13.92 -0.21
CA LYS A 4 -24.06 14.23 0.14
C LYS A 4 -23.39 13.12 0.98
N THR A 5 -24.11 12.53 1.94
CA THR A 5 -23.56 11.40 2.74
C THR A 5 -23.36 10.15 1.89
N ARG A 6 -24.26 9.88 0.94
CA ARG A 6 -24.17 8.73 0.04
C ARG A 6 -22.99 8.85 -0.92
N GLU A 7 -22.76 10.04 -1.45
CA GLU A 7 -21.64 10.33 -2.34
C GLU A 7 -20.29 10.18 -1.62
N MET A 8 -20.15 10.78 -0.43
CA MET A 8 -18.96 10.62 0.42
C MET A 8 -18.70 9.14 0.76
N HIS A 9 -19.75 8.37 1.06
CA HIS A 9 -19.63 6.95 1.34
C HIS A 9 -19.11 6.15 0.14
N GLN A 10 -19.52 6.48 -1.08
CA GLN A 10 -19.02 5.83 -2.29
C GLN A 10 -17.53 6.12 -2.52
N TYR A 11 -17.08 7.35 -2.29
CA TYR A 11 -15.65 7.69 -2.35
C TYR A 11 -14.83 6.93 -1.31
N LEU A 12 -15.31 6.86 -0.07
CA LEU A 12 -14.64 6.10 1.00
C LEU A 12 -14.54 4.62 0.68
N ILE A 13 -15.60 3.99 0.16
CA ILE A 13 -15.55 2.57 -0.26
C ILE A 13 -14.47 2.39 -1.33
N LYS A 14 -14.45 3.24 -2.36
CA LYS A 14 -13.46 3.14 -3.45
C LYS A 14 -12.03 3.25 -2.93
N VAL A 15 -11.77 4.22 -2.06
CA VAL A 15 -10.44 4.44 -1.46
C VAL A 15 -10.05 3.27 -0.56
N LEU A 16 -10.96 2.80 0.28
CA LEU A 16 -10.73 1.66 1.18
C LEU A 16 -10.46 0.37 0.40
N SER A 17 -11.16 0.13 -0.71
CA SER A 17 -10.91 -1.01 -1.58
C SER A 17 -9.51 -0.98 -2.19
N ILE A 18 -9.00 0.20 -2.57
CA ILE A 18 -7.63 0.33 -3.09
C ILE A 18 -6.62 0.13 -1.95
N HIS A 19 -6.86 0.71 -0.77
CA HIS A 19 -6.00 0.51 0.39
C HIS A 19 -5.99 -0.94 0.89
N ALA A 20 -7.06 -1.70 0.71
CA ALA A 20 -7.11 -3.12 1.09
C ALA A 20 -6.11 -3.98 0.30
N VAL A 21 -5.65 -3.53 -0.86
CA VAL A 21 -4.63 -4.23 -1.66
C VAL A 21 -3.21 -3.90 -1.19
N LEU A 22 -2.99 -2.75 -0.56
CA LEU A 22 -1.66 -2.30 -0.12
C LEU A 22 -0.93 -3.28 0.84
N PRO A 23 -1.60 -3.97 1.78
CA PRO A 23 -0.96 -4.98 2.61
C PRO A 23 -0.34 -6.16 1.83
N SER A 24 -0.79 -6.43 0.60
CA SER A 24 -0.22 -7.52 -0.21
C SER A 24 1.27 -7.29 -0.54
N PHE A 25 1.71 -6.03 -0.61
CA PHE A 25 3.13 -5.69 -0.79
C PHE A 25 3.99 -6.09 0.41
N LEU A 26 3.43 -6.06 1.63
CA LEU A 26 4.13 -6.53 2.83
C LEU A 26 4.36 -8.04 2.80
N ILE A 27 3.38 -8.81 2.29
CA ILE A 27 3.54 -10.27 2.11
C ILE A 27 4.72 -10.56 1.19
N PHE A 28 4.88 -9.78 0.11
CA PHE A 28 6.02 -9.92 -0.79
C PHE A 28 7.35 -9.60 -0.11
N GLY A 29 7.39 -8.53 0.71
CA GLY A 29 8.55 -8.21 1.55
C GLY A 29 8.94 -9.36 2.48
N PHE A 30 7.98 -9.95 3.18
CA PHE A 30 8.24 -11.10 4.07
C PHE A 30 8.78 -12.34 3.33
N ILE A 31 8.31 -12.59 2.10
CA ILE A 31 8.84 -13.70 1.28
C ILE A 31 10.31 -13.45 0.93
N LEU A 32 10.67 -12.23 0.52
CA LEU A 32 12.05 -11.85 0.23
C LEU A 32 12.94 -11.96 1.48
N MET A 33 12.45 -11.48 2.63
CA MET A 33 13.15 -11.61 3.91
C MET A 33 13.43 -13.07 4.25
N PHE A 34 12.43 -13.95 4.09
CA PHE A 34 12.57 -15.38 4.34
C PHE A 34 13.60 -16.03 3.40
N LEU A 35 13.61 -15.66 2.12
CA LEU A 35 14.61 -16.11 1.16
C LEU A 35 16.04 -15.64 1.52
N GLN A 36 16.18 -14.43 2.05
CA GLN A 36 17.47 -13.96 2.56
C GLN A 36 17.91 -14.70 3.83
N MET A 37 17.00 -14.97 4.77
CA MET A 37 17.31 -15.69 6.02
C MET A 37 17.80 -17.11 5.78
N THR A 38 17.33 -17.76 4.71
CA THR A 38 17.76 -19.12 4.34
C THR A 38 19.12 -19.16 3.64
N ASN A 39 19.81 -18.00 3.49
CA ASN A 39 21.09 -17.85 2.79
C ASN A 39 21.10 -18.35 1.33
N TYR A 40 19.92 -18.59 0.75
CA TYR A 40 19.78 -19.09 -0.62
C TYR A 40 20.15 -18.01 -1.64
N TYR A 41 19.79 -16.75 -1.35
CA TYR A 41 20.09 -15.57 -2.16
C TYR A 41 20.31 -14.35 -1.26
N HIS A 42 21.57 -14.10 -0.90
CA HIS A 42 21.96 -12.89 -0.18
C HIS A 42 22.64 -11.92 -1.15
N SER A 43 21.97 -10.80 -1.45
CA SER A 43 22.55 -9.73 -2.25
C SER A 43 21.99 -8.38 -1.80
N VAL A 44 22.84 -7.35 -1.90
CA VAL A 44 22.51 -5.95 -1.56
C VAL A 44 21.31 -5.45 -2.40
N GLN A 45 21.15 -5.97 -3.62
CA GLN A 45 20.04 -5.61 -4.51
C GLN A 45 18.70 -6.10 -3.97
N VAL A 46 18.65 -7.33 -3.43
CA VAL A 46 17.43 -7.90 -2.84
C VAL A 46 17.05 -7.16 -1.57
N GLU A 47 18.03 -6.80 -0.74
CA GLU A 47 17.79 -6.01 0.48
C GLU A 47 17.22 -4.62 0.15
N THR A 48 17.82 -3.94 -0.84
CA THR A 48 17.32 -2.63 -1.31
C THR A 48 15.89 -2.75 -1.85
N LEU A 49 15.60 -3.83 -2.59
CA LEU A 49 14.26 -4.09 -3.13
C LEU A 49 13.24 -4.32 -2.01
N GLU A 50 13.60 -5.08 -0.97
CA GLU A 50 12.75 -5.33 0.19
C GLU A 50 12.34 -4.02 0.88
N TYR A 51 13.32 -3.17 1.20
CA TYR A 51 13.04 -1.85 1.80
C TYR A 51 12.16 -0.99 0.90
N THR A 52 12.40 -1.00 -0.41
CA THR A 52 11.62 -0.22 -1.37
C THR A 52 10.16 -0.69 -1.43
N ILE A 53 9.94 -2.00 -1.44
CA ILE A 53 8.60 -2.60 -1.51
C ILE A 53 7.80 -2.34 -0.23
N VAL A 54 8.45 -2.33 0.94
CA VAL A 54 7.79 -2.04 2.22
C VAL A 54 7.39 -0.56 2.33
N VAL A 55 8.20 0.36 1.81
CA VAL A 55 7.91 1.81 1.85
C VAL A 55 6.88 2.22 0.80
N PHE A 56 6.81 1.52 -0.34
CA PHE A 56 5.93 1.86 -1.46
C PHE A 56 4.44 2.02 -1.07
N PRO A 57 3.82 1.12 -0.29
CA PRO A 57 2.45 1.28 0.22
C PRO A 57 2.19 2.58 0.96
N ALA A 58 3.15 3.06 1.76
CA ALA A 58 2.99 4.29 2.54
C ALA A 58 2.88 5.51 1.61
N VAL A 59 3.74 5.57 0.58
CA VAL A 59 3.71 6.63 -0.42
C VAL A 59 2.42 6.59 -1.23
N VAL A 60 2.03 5.40 -1.72
CA VAL A 60 0.80 5.23 -2.49
C VAL A 60 -0.44 5.56 -1.66
N ASN A 61 -0.46 5.21 -0.38
CA ASN A 61 -1.56 5.54 0.53
C ASN A 61 -1.77 7.07 0.62
N THR A 62 -0.69 7.83 0.81
CA THR A 62 -0.75 9.29 0.88
C THR A 62 -1.22 9.91 -0.43
N VAL A 63 -0.71 9.44 -1.58
CA VAL A 63 -1.12 9.96 -2.90
C VAL A 63 -2.60 9.68 -3.18
N LEU A 64 -3.08 8.47 -2.89
CA LEU A 64 -4.49 8.11 -3.06
C LEU A 64 -5.40 8.93 -2.16
N THR A 65 -5.00 9.15 -0.90
CA THR A 65 -5.75 9.97 0.05
C THR A 65 -5.90 11.41 -0.46
N LEU A 66 -4.79 12.04 -0.91
CA LEU A 66 -4.82 13.39 -1.48
C LEU A 66 -5.68 13.48 -2.75
N TYR A 67 -5.66 12.46 -3.60
CA TYR A 67 -6.38 12.49 -4.87
C TYR A 67 -7.89 12.27 -4.73
N TYR A 68 -8.31 11.37 -3.82
CA TYR A 68 -9.69 10.90 -3.74
C TYR A 68 -10.51 11.49 -2.59
N VAL A 69 -9.88 12.10 -1.58
CA VAL A 69 -10.59 12.65 -0.42
C VAL A 69 -10.75 14.15 -0.60
N GLU A 70 -11.96 14.58 -0.96
CA GLU A 70 -12.33 15.95 -1.32
C GLU A 70 -11.86 17.07 -0.36
N PRO A 71 -11.86 16.93 0.99
CA PRO A 71 -11.30 17.98 1.85
C PRO A 71 -9.77 18.17 1.73
N TYR A 72 -9.08 17.24 1.06
CA TYR A 72 -7.64 17.30 0.82
C TYR A 72 -7.26 17.54 -0.65
N ARG A 73 -8.24 17.65 -1.55
CA ARG A 73 -8.05 17.91 -2.99
C ARG A 73 -8.26 19.38 -3.32
#